data_AF-A0AA90SLQ8-F1
#
_entry.id   AF-A0AA90SLQ8-F1
#
_cell.length_a   1.000
_cell.length_b   1.000
_cell.length_c   1.000
_cell.angle_alpha   90.00
_cell.angle_beta   90.00
_cell.angle_gamma   90.00
#
_symmetry.space_group_name_H-M   'P 1'
#
loop_
_entity.id
_entity.type
_entity.pdbx_description
1 polymer ?
#
loop_
_entity_poly.entity_id
_entity_poly.type
_entity_poly.pdbx_seq_one_letter_code
_entity_poly.pdbx_strand_id
1 'polypeptide(L)'
;MGTYVLLSILSALALLAALISSKISRLETTIAITLSALCLSLGILVFGKFFSASLYFKAIKELNELDFRSLLVDGLLGFLLFAGALNIRLGVLKQQKWEVFILALISTLISTFIVAGLLWLIAPILGIKLAFIYCLLFGALISPTDPISVMAIINQLHAPQEIAIQVEGESLFNDGIGLVLFVSISQLAFSKTPLTLASVSWLFTHEVVGGVGFGLLLSIILHWLISLSDDESQKVLFTFIAPTCGYVIAVMIGVSAPLAIVCCGISLGALTTHVHFDTEGRIRLKRFWFLIEEYFNSLLFLLIGLILLLVEFHYADWQFMFLAIPLVLIARTLSVVLPYQCFRRFRSYNPFAEKILIWGGLRGGLALAMAMSVPSGIILVAEQNIDLRELLMVMSYGVVMFSILVQGTTIKGLIEKSKAVQ
;
A
#
# COMPACT_ATOMS: atom_id res chain seq x y z
N MET A 1 -12.35 19.00 -16.34
CA MET A 1 -12.38 18.05 -17.49
C MET A 1 -13.20 16.83 -17.08
N GLY A 2 -13.73 16.00 -18.00
CA GLY A 2 -14.34 14.73 -17.59
C GLY A 2 -13.29 13.79 -16.98
N THR A 3 -13.68 12.98 -15.97
CA THR A 3 -12.80 11.99 -15.31
C THR A 3 -12.05 11.10 -16.29
N TYR A 4 -12.70 10.73 -17.40
CA TYR A 4 -12.11 9.97 -18.51
C TYR A 4 -10.88 10.65 -19.15
N VAL A 5 -10.96 11.97 -19.42
CA VAL A 5 -9.88 12.72 -20.07
C VAL A 5 -8.66 12.77 -19.15
N LEU A 6 -8.90 13.00 -17.86
CA LEU A 6 -7.84 13.08 -16.87
C LEU A 6 -7.15 11.73 -16.66
N LEU A 7 -7.91 10.65 -16.55
CA LEU A 7 -7.35 9.29 -16.50
C LEU A 7 -6.52 8.96 -17.74
N SER A 8 -6.97 9.39 -18.93
CA SER A 8 -6.22 9.18 -20.18
C SER A 8 -4.89 9.95 -20.18
N ILE A 9 -4.88 11.19 -19.70
CA ILE A 9 -3.66 12.00 -19.57
C ILE A 9 -2.71 11.38 -18.54
N LEU A 10 -3.21 11.00 -17.37
CA LEU A 10 -2.43 10.36 -16.31
C LEU A 10 -1.81 9.03 -16.79
N SER A 11 -2.58 8.22 -17.53
CA SER A 11 -2.12 6.99 -18.14
C SER A 11 -0.97 7.25 -19.12
N ALA A 12 -1.13 8.21 -20.03
CA ALA A 12 -0.08 8.59 -20.99
C ALA A 12 1.18 9.11 -20.27
N LEU A 13 1.02 9.96 -19.25
CA LEU A 13 2.13 10.48 -18.45
C LEU A 13 2.85 9.38 -17.68
N ALA A 14 2.13 8.41 -17.11
CA ALA A 14 2.73 7.28 -16.39
C ALA A 14 3.61 6.44 -17.33
N LEU A 15 3.11 6.13 -18.53
CA LEU A 15 3.85 5.36 -19.53
C LEU A 15 5.05 6.13 -20.08
N LEU A 16 4.92 7.44 -20.31
CA LEU A 16 6.04 8.29 -20.72
C LEU A 16 7.10 8.37 -19.63
N ALA A 17 6.70 8.54 -18.36
CA ALA A 17 7.60 8.55 -17.22
C ALA A 17 8.34 7.22 -17.07
N ALA A 18 7.65 6.08 -17.25
CA ALA A 18 8.25 4.75 -17.25
C ALA A 18 9.30 4.59 -18.38
N LEU A 19 8.96 5.03 -19.61
CA LEU A 19 9.87 5.00 -20.75
C LEU A 19 11.12 5.86 -20.53
N ILE A 20 10.94 7.09 -20.04
CA ILE A 20 12.04 8.00 -19.73
C ILE A 20 12.93 7.40 -18.65
N SER A 21 12.31 6.86 -17.59
CA SER A 21 12.99 6.23 -16.46
C SER A 21 13.87 5.05 -16.90
N SER A 22 13.33 4.16 -17.73
CA SER A 22 14.08 3.00 -18.27
C SER A 22 15.30 3.38 -19.11
N LYS A 23 15.32 4.58 -19.72
CA LYS A 23 16.45 5.07 -20.54
C LYS A 23 17.47 5.86 -19.75
N ILE A 24 17.04 6.61 -18.73
CA ILE A 24 17.90 7.60 -18.04
C ILE A 24 18.58 7.00 -16.81
N SER A 25 17.91 6.09 -16.09
CA SER A 25 18.30 5.74 -14.73
C SER A 25 18.77 4.31 -14.58
N ARG A 26 19.81 4.11 -13.75
CA ARG A 26 20.18 2.78 -13.20
C ARG A 26 19.29 2.37 -12.01
N LEU A 27 18.34 3.24 -11.64
CA LEU A 27 17.39 3.00 -10.57
C LEU A 27 16.29 2.03 -11.03
N GLU A 28 15.63 1.42 -10.06
CA GLU A 28 14.42 0.65 -10.29
C GLU A 28 13.30 1.57 -10.83
N THR A 29 12.45 1.03 -11.72
CA THR A 29 11.49 1.78 -12.55
C THR A 29 10.52 2.60 -11.69
N THR A 30 9.98 1.99 -10.64
CA THR A 30 9.04 2.63 -9.73
C THR A 30 9.66 3.85 -9.04
N ILE A 31 10.86 3.71 -8.48
CA ILE A 31 11.59 4.82 -7.85
C ILE A 31 11.82 5.97 -8.84
N ALA A 32 12.21 5.62 -10.08
CA ALA A 32 12.49 6.59 -11.12
C ALA A 32 11.23 7.33 -11.62
N ILE A 33 10.07 6.64 -11.71
CA ILE A 33 8.78 7.27 -12.03
C ILE A 33 8.40 8.27 -10.94
N THR A 34 8.47 7.88 -9.66
CA THR A 34 8.14 8.79 -8.55
C THR A 34 9.05 10.02 -8.54
N LEU A 35 10.36 9.83 -8.74
CA LEU A 35 11.31 10.94 -8.81
C LEU A 35 11.01 11.88 -9.99
N SER A 36 10.71 11.33 -11.17
CA SER A 36 10.35 12.10 -12.35
C SER A 36 9.08 12.90 -12.13
N ALA A 37 8.06 12.28 -11.54
CA ALA A 37 6.79 12.92 -11.17
C ALA A 37 6.99 14.03 -10.13
N LEU A 38 7.84 13.81 -9.13
CA LEU A 38 8.18 14.81 -8.13
C LEU A 38 8.93 16.01 -8.73
N CYS A 39 9.90 15.76 -9.60
CA CYS A 39 10.60 16.83 -10.34
C CYS A 39 9.63 17.63 -11.21
N LEU A 40 8.69 16.96 -11.87
CA LEU A 40 7.63 17.61 -12.65
C LEU A 40 6.74 18.48 -11.75
N SER A 41 6.27 17.96 -10.62
CA SER A 41 5.45 18.69 -9.64
C SER A 41 6.16 19.92 -9.09
N LEU A 42 7.43 19.77 -8.68
CA LEU A 42 8.25 20.89 -8.22
C LEU A 42 8.46 21.94 -9.32
N GLY A 43 8.70 21.49 -10.56
CA GLY A 43 8.79 22.38 -11.71
C GLY A 43 7.50 23.20 -11.87
N ILE A 44 6.34 22.54 -11.86
CA ILE A 44 5.03 23.20 -11.96
C ILE A 44 4.82 24.20 -10.81
N LEU A 45 5.20 23.87 -9.57
CA LEU A 45 5.10 24.76 -8.41
C LEU A 45 5.97 26.00 -8.55
N VAL A 46 7.24 25.83 -8.91
CA VAL A 46 8.20 26.93 -9.07
C VAL A 46 7.78 27.82 -10.24
N PHE A 47 7.57 27.25 -11.43
CA PHE A 47 7.14 28.02 -12.60
C PHE A 47 5.76 28.69 -12.39
N GLY A 48 4.83 28.00 -11.74
CA GLY A 48 3.50 28.53 -11.42
C GLY A 48 3.55 29.77 -10.53
N LYS A 49 4.41 29.76 -9.50
CA LYS A 49 4.61 30.87 -8.58
C LYS A 49 5.33 32.07 -9.21
N PHE A 50 6.30 31.81 -10.10
CA PHE A 50 7.08 32.88 -10.75
C PHE A 50 6.38 33.53 -11.95
N PHE A 51 5.59 32.78 -12.72
CA PHE A 51 4.99 33.26 -13.97
C PHE A 51 3.47 33.44 -13.93
N SER A 52 2.82 33.27 -12.76
CA SER A 52 1.36 33.35 -12.60
C SER A 52 0.61 32.55 -13.67
N ALA A 53 1.13 31.37 -13.99
CA ALA A 53 0.68 30.59 -15.14
C ALA A 53 -0.75 30.08 -14.92
N SER A 54 -1.66 30.37 -15.87
CA SER A 54 -3.01 29.81 -15.91
C SER A 54 -3.02 28.27 -15.86
N LEU A 55 -1.93 27.64 -16.34
CA LEU A 55 -1.69 26.20 -16.30
C LEU A 55 -1.61 25.64 -14.87
N TYR A 56 -1.01 26.38 -13.94
CA TYR A 56 -0.85 25.97 -12.53
C TYR A 56 -2.21 25.85 -11.83
N PHE A 57 -3.02 26.91 -11.90
CA PHE A 57 -4.36 26.93 -11.32
C PHE A 57 -5.29 25.89 -11.95
N LYS A 58 -5.13 25.66 -13.27
CA LYS A 58 -5.91 24.64 -13.97
C LYS A 58 -5.52 23.22 -13.55
N ALA A 59 -4.22 22.92 -13.44
CA ALA A 59 -3.73 21.63 -13.00
C ALA A 59 -4.18 21.30 -11.57
N ILE A 60 -4.04 22.25 -10.62
CA ILE A 60 -4.48 22.04 -9.23
C ILE A 60 -5.98 21.85 -9.15
N LYS A 61 -6.76 22.65 -9.88
CA LYS A 61 -8.22 22.52 -9.88
C LYS A 61 -8.66 21.15 -10.42
N GLU A 62 -8.10 20.71 -11.54
CA GLU A 62 -8.43 19.41 -12.14
C GLU A 62 -7.97 18.24 -11.26
N LEU A 63 -6.83 18.39 -10.56
CA LEU A 63 -6.31 17.38 -9.65
C LEU A 63 -7.13 17.30 -8.35
N ASN A 64 -7.58 18.43 -7.80
CA ASN A 64 -8.49 18.45 -6.64
C ASN A 64 -9.89 17.89 -6.97
N GLU A 65 -10.31 17.95 -8.23
CA GLU A 65 -11.55 17.32 -8.70
C GLU A 65 -11.43 15.78 -8.80
N LEU A 66 -10.21 15.21 -8.76
CA LEU A 66 -10.03 13.76 -8.66
C LEU A 66 -10.28 13.28 -7.24
N ASP A 67 -11.18 12.32 -7.11
CA ASP A 67 -11.25 11.50 -5.92
C ASP A 67 -10.10 10.47 -5.92
N PHE A 68 -8.91 10.92 -5.49
CA PHE A 68 -7.71 10.10 -5.37
C PHE A 68 -7.94 8.86 -4.52
N ARG A 69 -8.72 9.00 -3.45
CA ARG A 69 -9.04 7.88 -2.58
C ARG A 69 -9.78 6.81 -3.37
N SER A 70 -10.87 7.18 -4.03
CA SER A 70 -11.66 6.23 -4.82
C SER A 70 -10.86 5.64 -5.98
N LEU A 71 -10.01 6.45 -6.64
CA LEU A 71 -9.12 5.93 -7.69
C LEU A 71 -8.13 4.89 -7.15
N LEU A 72 -7.42 5.20 -6.06
CA LEU A 72 -6.38 4.33 -5.49
C LEU A 72 -6.98 3.10 -4.81
N VAL A 73 -7.95 3.29 -3.92
CA VAL A 73 -8.54 2.22 -3.08
C VAL A 73 -9.56 1.40 -3.86
N ASP A 74 -10.51 2.03 -4.55
CA ASP A 74 -11.58 1.30 -5.24
C ASP A 74 -11.19 0.91 -6.67
N GLY A 75 -10.27 1.65 -7.29
CA GLY A 75 -9.82 1.41 -8.67
C GLY A 75 -8.56 0.54 -8.78
N LEU A 76 -7.46 0.89 -8.10
CA LEU A 76 -6.15 0.26 -8.30
C LEU A 76 -5.89 -0.93 -7.37
N LEU A 77 -6.22 -0.76 -6.09
CA LEU A 77 -5.80 -1.67 -5.02
C LEU A 77 -6.26 -3.11 -5.25
N GLY A 78 -7.51 -3.31 -5.68
CA GLY A 78 -8.02 -4.64 -6.02
C GLY A 78 -7.15 -5.36 -7.06
N PHE A 79 -6.75 -4.67 -8.12
CA PHE A 79 -5.92 -5.25 -9.18
C PHE A 79 -4.50 -5.58 -8.69
N LEU A 80 -3.88 -4.67 -7.94
CA LEU A 80 -2.53 -4.87 -7.42
C LEU A 80 -2.48 -6.03 -6.43
N LEU A 81 -3.44 -6.09 -5.51
CA LEU A 81 -3.54 -7.18 -4.53
C LEU A 81 -3.85 -8.51 -5.21
N PHE A 82 -4.73 -8.54 -6.21
CA PHE A 82 -5.01 -9.78 -6.93
C PHE A 82 -3.78 -10.28 -7.70
N ALA A 83 -3.07 -9.39 -8.40
CA ALA A 83 -1.87 -9.73 -9.16
C ALA A 83 -0.78 -10.31 -8.26
N GLY A 84 -0.50 -9.67 -7.11
CA GLY A 84 0.44 -10.17 -6.11
C GLY A 84 -0.02 -11.51 -5.53
N ALA A 85 -1.27 -11.61 -5.10
CA ALA A 85 -1.85 -12.81 -4.51
C ALA A 85 -1.80 -14.04 -5.42
N LEU A 86 -2.06 -13.86 -6.72
CA LEU A 86 -2.09 -14.94 -7.71
C LEU A 86 -0.73 -15.61 -7.91
N ASN A 87 0.37 -14.87 -7.68
CA ASN A 87 1.74 -15.36 -7.86
C ASN A 87 2.30 -16.08 -6.63
N ILE A 88 1.65 -15.96 -5.46
CA ILE A 88 2.10 -16.58 -4.22
C ILE A 88 2.03 -18.11 -4.32
N ARG A 89 3.18 -18.75 -4.10
CA ARG A 89 3.29 -20.21 -4.06
C ARG A 89 2.79 -20.75 -2.72
N LEU A 90 1.52 -21.18 -2.66
CA LEU A 90 0.90 -21.69 -1.44
C LEU A 90 1.70 -22.80 -0.73
N GLY A 91 2.35 -23.68 -1.48
CA GLY A 91 3.18 -24.75 -0.90
C GLY A 91 4.35 -24.22 -0.05
N VAL A 92 4.95 -23.09 -0.46
CA VAL A 92 6.07 -22.49 0.27
C VAL A 92 5.57 -21.53 1.34
N LEU A 93 4.48 -20.79 1.07
CA LEU A 93 3.80 -19.98 2.09
C LEU A 93 3.40 -20.83 3.31
N LYS A 94 2.90 -22.05 3.09
CA LYS A 94 2.55 -23.00 4.18
C LYS A 94 3.72 -23.31 5.12
N GLN A 95 4.96 -23.23 4.66
CA GLN A 95 6.16 -23.48 5.47
C GLN A 95 6.53 -22.30 6.40
N GLN A 96 5.98 -21.12 6.13
CA GLN A 96 6.21 -19.87 6.88
C GLN A 96 4.91 -19.15 7.23
N LYS A 97 3.79 -19.88 7.28
CA LYS A 97 2.45 -19.30 7.41
C LYS A 97 2.27 -18.53 8.71
N TRP A 98 2.91 -19.00 9.79
CA TRP A 98 2.81 -18.36 11.10
C TRP A 98 3.65 -17.09 11.14
N GLU A 99 4.85 -17.12 10.57
CA GLU A 99 5.71 -15.94 10.44
C GLU A 99 5.03 -14.86 9.61
N VAL A 100 4.53 -15.20 8.43
CA VAL A 100 3.82 -14.25 7.56
C VAL A 100 2.58 -13.70 8.26
N PHE A 101 1.76 -14.55 8.89
CA PHE A 101 0.56 -14.11 9.60
C PHE A 101 0.88 -13.18 10.77
N ILE A 102 1.86 -13.53 11.59
CA ILE A 102 2.26 -12.72 12.76
C ILE A 102 2.88 -11.40 12.29
N LEU A 103 3.70 -11.40 11.24
CA LEU A 103 4.27 -10.16 10.69
C LEU A 103 3.17 -9.28 10.05
N ALA A 104 2.22 -9.87 9.30
CA ALA A 104 1.15 -9.10 8.67
C ALA A 104 0.13 -8.54 9.68
N LEU A 105 -0.26 -9.30 10.70
CA LEU A 105 -1.27 -8.89 11.67
C LEU A 105 -0.68 -8.24 12.90
N ILE A 106 0.19 -8.97 13.62
CA ILE A 106 0.68 -8.54 14.93
C ILE A 106 1.69 -7.41 14.79
N SER A 107 2.63 -7.47 13.84
CA SER A 107 3.56 -6.35 13.62
C SER A 107 2.84 -5.10 13.13
N THR A 108 1.82 -5.20 12.28
CA THR A 108 1.00 -4.04 11.85
C THR A 108 0.25 -3.41 13.03
N LEU A 109 -0.35 -4.22 13.92
CA LEU A 109 -0.98 -3.73 15.15
C LEU A 109 0.04 -3.05 16.07
N ILE A 110 1.16 -3.70 16.35
CA ILE A 110 2.22 -3.14 17.20
C ILE A 110 2.74 -1.82 16.62
N SER A 111 3.02 -1.78 15.31
CA SER A 111 3.44 -0.56 14.61
C SER A 111 2.40 0.55 14.78
N THR A 112 1.12 0.24 14.60
CA THR A 112 0.02 1.20 14.75
C THR A 112 0.01 1.84 16.14
N PHE A 113 0.07 1.02 17.19
CA PHE A 113 0.06 1.52 18.57
C PHE A 113 1.35 2.26 18.94
N ILE A 114 2.51 1.82 18.46
CA ILE A 114 3.79 2.50 18.74
C ILE A 114 3.82 3.86 18.03
N VAL A 115 3.48 3.94 16.75
CA VAL A 115 3.39 5.21 16.02
C VAL A 115 2.42 6.15 16.74
N ALA A 116 1.23 5.65 17.11
CA ALA A 116 0.23 6.43 17.82
C ALA A 116 0.72 6.95 19.17
N GLY A 117 1.33 6.08 19.98
CA GLY A 117 1.84 6.41 21.30
C GLY A 117 2.98 7.43 21.23
N LEU A 118 3.94 7.23 20.33
CA LEU A 118 5.05 8.17 20.16
C LEU A 118 4.57 9.53 19.63
N LEU A 119 3.66 9.53 18.65
CA LEU A 119 3.09 10.78 18.13
C LEU A 119 2.30 11.52 19.20
N TRP A 120 1.49 10.81 19.99
CA TRP A 120 0.71 11.40 21.08
C TRP A 120 1.59 12.01 22.18
N LEU A 121 2.74 11.40 22.48
CA LEU A 121 3.70 11.93 23.44
C LEU A 121 4.45 13.16 22.93
N ILE A 122 4.82 13.20 21.65
CA ILE A 122 5.66 14.26 21.08
C ILE A 122 4.84 15.45 20.58
N ALA A 123 3.64 15.23 20.04
CA ALA A 123 2.82 16.30 19.47
C ALA A 123 2.58 17.48 20.43
N PRO A 124 2.30 17.28 21.74
CA PRO A 124 2.14 18.37 22.70
C PRO A 124 3.41 19.21 22.89
N ILE A 125 4.60 18.60 22.73
CA ILE A 125 5.90 19.30 22.82
C ILE A 125 6.07 20.25 21.64
N LEU A 126 5.50 19.91 20.48
CA LEU A 126 5.47 20.75 19.28
C LEU A 126 4.26 21.70 19.24
N GLY A 127 3.51 21.82 20.33
CA GLY A 127 2.39 22.75 20.44
C GLY A 127 1.06 22.26 19.86
N ILE A 128 0.95 21.00 19.42
CA ILE A 128 -0.30 20.43 18.90
C ILE A 128 -0.83 19.35 19.85
N LYS A 129 -2.03 19.55 20.38
CA LYS A 129 -2.72 18.53 21.20
C LYS A 129 -3.54 17.61 20.30
N LEU A 130 -2.95 16.49 19.89
CA LEU A 130 -3.65 15.45 19.16
C LEU A 130 -4.38 14.50 20.12
N ALA A 131 -5.66 14.26 19.87
CA ALA A 131 -6.36 13.16 20.53
C ALA A 131 -5.71 11.82 20.13
N PHE A 132 -5.64 10.89 21.08
CA PHE A 132 -4.99 9.59 20.85
C PHE A 132 -5.62 8.82 19.67
N ILE A 133 -6.93 8.97 19.46
CA ILE A 133 -7.64 8.34 18.33
C ILE A 133 -7.12 8.81 16.96
N TYR A 134 -6.74 10.07 16.82
CA TYR A 134 -6.14 10.60 15.58
C TYR A 134 -4.72 10.09 15.39
N CYS A 135 -3.99 9.88 16.49
CA CYS A 135 -2.68 9.25 16.45
C CYS A 135 -2.78 7.77 16.06
N LEU A 136 -3.79 7.06 16.56
CA LEU A 136 -4.12 5.69 16.13
C LEU A 136 -4.50 5.63 14.66
N LEU A 137 -5.27 6.61 14.18
CA LEU A 137 -5.65 6.71 12.78
C LEU A 137 -4.41 6.86 11.88
N PHE A 138 -3.48 7.74 12.27
CA PHE A 138 -2.19 7.89 11.59
C PHE A 138 -1.33 6.61 11.66
N GLY A 139 -1.28 5.97 12.82
CA GLY A 139 -0.57 4.71 12.99
C GLY A 139 -1.11 3.62 12.06
N ALA A 140 -2.44 3.52 11.94
CA ALA A 140 -3.10 2.51 11.11
C ALA A 140 -2.88 2.76 9.61
N LEU A 141 -2.91 4.02 9.16
CA LEU A 141 -2.71 4.32 7.75
C LEU A 141 -1.26 4.16 7.28
N ILE A 142 -0.26 4.35 8.17
CA ILE A 142 1.16 4.34 7.79
C ILE A 142 1.89 3.01 8.08
N SER A 143 1.26 2.11 8.83
CA SER A 143 1.84 0.81 9.21
C SER A 143 1.91 -0.20 8.05
N PRO A 144 0.96 -0.26 7.11
CA PRO A 144 1.07 -1.13 5.93
C PRO A 144 2.28 -0.79 5.08
N THR A 145 2.82 -1.81 4.42
CA THR A 145 4.03 -1.68 3.59
C THR A 145 3.75 -2.13 2.17
N ASP A 146 4.40 -1.49 1.23
CA ASP A 146 4.31 -1.79 -0.19
C ASP A 146 5.43 -2.76 -0.60
N PRO A 147 5.10 -3.98 -1.07
CA PRO A 147 6.10 -4.96 -1.47
C PRO A 147 6.74 -4.61 -2.81
N ILE A 148 6.07 -3.85 -3.68
CA ILE A 148 6.35 -3.83 -5.12
C ILE A 148 7.78 -3.39 -5.40
N SER A 149 8.18 -2.23 -4.86
CA SER A 149 9.50 -1.67 -5.17
C SER A 149 10.63 -2.52 -4.60
N VAL A 150 10.42 -3.19 -3.46
CA VAL A 150 11.43 -4.08 -2.87
C VAL A 150 11.46 -5.44 -3.54
N MET A 151 10.30 -5.98 -3.90
CA MET A 151 10.17 -7.25 -4.59
C MET A 151 10.82 -7.22 -5.97
N ALA A 152 10.70 -6.10 -6.69
CA ALA A 152 11.45 -5.89 -7.93
C ALA A 152 12.97 -6.05 -7.72
N ILE A 153 13.53 -5.45 -6.67
CA ILE A 153 14.96 -5.53 -6.34
C ILE A 153 15.34 -6.94 -5.84
N ILE A 154 14.51 -7.55 -4.99
CA ILE A 154 14.68 -8.93 -4.48
C ILE A 154 14.74 -9.93 -5.64
N ASN A 155 13.81 -9.82 -6.59
CA ASN A 155 13.73 -10.69 -7.75
C ASN A 155 14.92 -10.47 -8.70
N GLN A 156 15.28 -9.21 -8.99
CA GLN A 156 16.43 -8.87 -9.82
C GLN A 156 17.74 -9.43 -9.23
N LEU A 157 17.92 -9.29 -7.92
CA LEU A 157 19.12 -9.76 -7.23
C LEU A 157 19.09 -11.26 -6.89
N HIS A 158 17.98 -11.96 -7.12
CA HIS A 158 17.80 -13.37 -6.74
C HIS A 158 18.11 -13.59 -5.25
N ALA A 159 17.47 -12.82 -4.37
CA ALA A 159 17.64 -12.97 -2.93
C ALA A 159 17.14 -14.35 -2.44
N PRO A 160 17.55 -14.80 -1.23
CA PRO A 160 17.06 -16.03 -0.64
C PRO A 160 15.52 -16.11 -0.63
N GLN A 161 14.98 -17.23 -1.08
CA GLN A 161 13.54 -17.43 -1.28
C GLN A 161 12.73 -17.19 0.00
N GLU A 162 13.29 -17.51 1.16
CA GLU A 162 12.65 -17.26 2.46
C GLU A 162 12.40 -15.77 2.72
N ILE A 163 13.35 -14.91 2.37
CA ILE A 163 13.22 -13.45 2.54
C ILE A 163 12.16 -12.91 1.59
N ALA A 164 12.18 -13.36 0.33
CA ALA A 164 11.19 -12.98 -0.67
C ALA A 164 9.77 -13.31 -0.20
N ILE A 165 9.54 -14.52 0.32
CA ILE A 165 8.22 -14.96 0.80
C ILE A 165 7.75 -14.15 2.00
N GLN A 166 8.65 -13.82 2.93
CA GLN A 166 8.27 -13.01 4.09
C GLN A 166 7.91 -11.58 3.70
N VAL A 167 8.69 -10.96 2.81
CA VAL A 167 8.43 -9.59 2.35
C VAL A 167 7.14 -9.52 1.53
N GLU A 168 6.97 -10.42 0.56
CA GLU A 168 5.78 -10.51 -0.29
C GLU A 168 4.53 -10.85 0.54
N GLY A 169 4.63 -11.87 1.38
CA GLY A 169 3.52 -12.34 2.21
C GLY A 169 3.09 -11.31 3.25
N GLU A 170 4.03 -10.70 3.98
CA GLU A 170 3.68 -9.70 4.99
C GLU A 170 2.97 -8.51 4.35
N SER A 171 3.56 -7.94 3.31
CA SER A 171 3.04 -6.73 2.66
C SER A 171 1.67 -6.97 2.00
N LEU A 172 1.47 -8.14 1.37
CA LEU A 172 0.19 -8.45 0.74
C LEU A 172 -0.97 -8.51 1.75
N PHE A 173 -0.74 -9.14 2.91
CA PHE A 173 -1.78 -9.25 3.95
C PHE A 173 -1.90 -7.96 4.79
N ASN A 174 -0.80 -7.24 5.01
CA ASN A 174 -0.81 -6.04 5.83
C ASN A 174 -1.57 -4.87 5.17
N ASP A 175 -1.63 -4.77 3.84
CA ASP A 175 -2.44 -3.79 3.13
C ASP A 175 -3.92 -3.96 3.46
N GLY A 176 -4.40 -5.21 3.43
CA GLY A 176 -5.78 -5.52 3.79
C GLY A 176 -6.08 -5.31 5.27
N ILE A 177 -5.19 -5.75 6.17
CA ILE A 177 -5.34 -5.56 7.62
C ILE A 177 -5.27 -4.09 7.99
N GLY A 178 -4.37 -3.33 7.39
CA GLY A 178 -4.19 -1.91 7.58
C GLY A 178 -5.41 -1.09 7.18
N LEU A 179 -5.98 -1.38 6.01
CA LEU A 179 -7.21 -0.72 5.58
C LEU A 179 -8.37 -1.01 6.55
N VAL A 180 -8.51 -2.26 7.01
CA VAL A 180 -9.53 -2.64 8.01
C VAL A 180 -9.34 -1.88 9.32
N LEU A 181 -8.10 -1.81 9.83
CA LEU A 181 -7.77 -1.05 11.03
C LEU A 181 -8.09 0.44 10.84
N PHE A 182 -7.69 1.02 9.72
CA PHE A 182 -7.96 2.42 9.41
C PHE A 182 -9.46 2.71 9.32
N VAL A 183 -10.24 1.91 8.59
CA VAL A 183 -11.69 2.09 8.45
C VAL A 183 -12.37 1.96 9.82
N SER A 184 -12.00 0.94 10.60
CA SER A 184 -12.52 0.72 11.95
C SER A 184 -12.23 1.92 12.87
N ILE A 185 -10.98 2.40 12.88
CA ILE A 185 -10.56 3.54 13.70
C ILE A 185 -11.17 4.86 13.20
N SER A 186 -11.33 5.03 11.88
CA SER A 186 -11.98 6.20 11.27
C SER A 186 -13.44 6.28 11.66
N GLN A 187 -14.16 5.16 11.60
CA GLN A 187 -15.54 5.07 12.10
C GLN A 187 -15.59 5.42 13.59
N LEU A 188 -14.65 4.95 14.40
CA LEU A 188 -14.53 5.31 15.83
C LEU A 188 -14.25 6.80 16.05
N ALA A 189 -13.39 7.40 15.22
CA ALA A 189 -12.94 8.78 15.38
C ALA A 189 -14.01 9.80 14.99
N PHE A 190 -14.86 9.47 14.01
CA PHE A 190 -15.77 10.43 13.39
C PHE A 190 -17.25 10.10 13.56
N SER A 191 -17.62 8.90 14.04
CA SER A 191 -19.01 8.58 14.35
C SER A 191 -19.46 9.21 15.66
N LYS A 192 -20.73 9.66 15.70
CA LYS A 192 -21.36 10.21 16.91
C LYS A 192 -21.91 9.14 17.86
N THR A 193 -21.83 7.87 17.48
CA THR A 193 -22.33 6.75 18.27
C THR A 193 -21.33 6.36 19.37
N PRO A 194 -21.76 6.19 20.63
CA PRO A 194 -20.88 5.66 21.67
C PRO A 194 -20.51 4.22 21.32
N LEU A 195 -19.26 4.01 20.93
CA LEU A 195 -18.77 2.71 20.51
C LEU A 195 -18.21 1.96 21.73
N THR A 196 -18.67 0.74 21.92
CA THR A 196 -18.21 -0.16 22.99
C THR A 196 -17.08 -1.04 22.45
N LEU A 197 -16.24 -1.60 23.33
CA LEU A 197 -15.20 -2.57 22.94
C LEU A 197 -15.81 -3.76 22.15
N ALA A 198 -17.04 -4.15 22.49
CA ALA A 198 -17.79 -5.18 21.80
C ALA A 198 -18.15 -4.79 20.36
N SER A 199 -18.61 -3.56 20.12
CA SER A 199 -18.94 -3.11 18.75
C SER A 199 -17.71 -3.01 17.86
N VAL A 200 -16.57 -2.58 18.41
CA VAL A 200 -15.29 -2.52 17.67
C VAL A 200 -14.80 -3.93 17.33
N SER A 201 -14.83 -4.83 18.30
CA SER A 201 -14.40 -6.22 18.10
C SER A 201 -15.30 -6.91 17.08
N TRP A 202 -16.61 -6.65 17.12
CA TRP A 202 -17.56 -7.17 16.14
C TRP A 202 -17.30 -6.64 14.74
N LEU A 203 -17.15 -5.32 14.57
CA LEU A 203 -16.86 -4.69 13.28
C LEU A 203 -15.58 -5.28 12.67
N PHE A 204 -14.49 -5.29 13.44
CA PHE A 204 -13.22 -5.84 13.00
C PHE A 204 -13.33 -7.33 12.62
N THR A 205 -14.00 -8.13 13.45
CA THR A 205 -14.19 -9.56 13.17
C THR A 205 -15.04 -9.78 11.93
N HIS A 206 -16.11 -9.01 11.75
CA HIS A 206 -16.98 -9.05 10.57
C HIS A 206 -16.21 -8.72 9.30
N GLU A 207 -15.42 -7.64 9.30
CA GLU A 207 -14.62 -7.24 8.15
C GLU A 207 -13.56 -8.29 7.77
N VAL A 208 -12.83 -8.81 8.77
CA VAL A 208 -11.75 -9.79 8.54
C VAL A 208 -12.32 -11.16 8.14
N VAL A 209 -13.19 -11.74 8.98
CA VAL A 209 -13.74 -13.08 8.74
C VAL A 209 -14.65 -13.09 7.51
N GLY A 210 -15.47 -12.05 7.36
CA GLY A 210 -16.33 -11.87 6.18
C GLY A 210 -15.50 -11.70 4.91
N GLY A 211 -14.41 -10.93 4.95
CA GLY A 211 -13.51 -10.74 3.82
C GLY A 211 -12.85 -12.05 3.38
N VAL A 212 -12.26 -12.79 4.34
CA VAL A 212 -11.67 -14.12 4.08
C VAL A 212 -12.72 -15.09 3.53
N GLY A 213 -13.87 -15.20 4.18
CA GLY A 213 -14.94 -16.11 3.78
C GLY A 213 -15.48 -15.81 2.38
N PHE A 214 -15.76 -14.54 2.08
CA PHE A 214 -16.21 -14.10 0.77
C PHE A 214 -15.13 -14.32 -0.30
N GLY A 215 -13.87 -14.02 -0.02
CA GLY A 215 -12.76 -14.24 -0.96
C GLY A 215 -12.60 -15.72 -1.35
N LEU A 216 -12.71 -16.63 -0.39
CA LEU A 216 -12.68 -18.08 -0.64
C LEU A 216 -13.89 -18.54 -1.46
N LEU A 217 -15.10 -18.05 -1.12
CA LEU A 217 -16.31 -18.34 -1.89
C LEU A 217 -16.18 -17.86 -3.35
N LEU A 218 -15.71 -16.63 -3.53
CA LEU A 218 -15.46 -16.04 -4.85
C LEU A 218 -14.45 -16.85 -5.64
N SER A 219 -13.38 -17.35 -4.99
CA SER A 219 -12.41 -18.25 -5.63
C SER A 219 -13.06 -19.55 -6.13
N ILE A 220 -13.99 -20.13 -5.37
CA ILE A 220 -14.72 -21.35 -5.78
C ILE A 220 -15.62 -21.05 -7.00
N ILE A 221 -16.33 -19.92 -6.99
CA ILE A 221 -17.17 -19.50 -8.12
C ILE A 221 -16.31 -19.30 -9.37
N LEU A 222 -15.17 -18.62 -9.25
CA LEU A 222 -14.25 -18.40 -10.37
C LEU A 222 -13.60 -19.69 -10.84
N HIS A 223 -13.24 -20.60 -9.95
CA HIS A 223 -12.76 -21.93 -10.31
C HIS A 223 -13.79 -22.66 -11.19
N TRP A 224 -15.06 -22.62 -10.80
CA TRP A 224 -16.14 -23.22 -11.58
C TRP A 224 -16.31 -22.53 -12.94
N LEU A 225 -16.38 -21.19 -13.00
CA LEU A 225 -16.49 -20.46 -14.26
C LEU A 225 -15.33 -20.74 -15.22
N ILE A 226 -14.11 -20.80 -14.71
CA ILE A 226 -12.90 -21.11 -15.49
C ILE A 226 -12.95 -22.56 -16.01
N SER A 227 -13.48 -23.50 -15.22
CA SER A 227 -13.62 -24.91 -15.64
C SER A 227 -14.63 -25.13 -16.76
N LEU A 228 -15.55 -24.18 -17.00
CA LEU A 228 -16.54 -24.25 -18.08
C LEU A 228 -16.00 -23.78 -19.43
N SER A 229 -14.82 -23.15 -19.47
CA SER A 229 -14.25 -22.61 -20.69
C SER A 229 -13.11 -23.47 -21.17
N ASP A 230 -13.11 -23.79 -22.47
CA ASP A 230 -11.99 -24.46 -23.13
C ASP A 230 -10.93 -23.46 -23.65
N ASP A 231 -11.31 -22.18 -23.83
CA ASP A 231 -10.41 -21.15 -24.36
C ASP A 231 -9.56 -20.51 -23.26
N GLU A 232 -8.23 -20.66 -23.37
CA GLU A 232 -7.27 -20.13 -22.39
C GLU A 232 -7.35 -18.61 -22.21
N SER A 233 -7.70 -17.85 -23.25
CA SER A 233 -7.85 -16.39 -23.16
C SER A 233 -9.08 -16.03 -22.34
N GLN A 234 -10.19 -16.73 -22.55
CA GLN A 234 -11.40 -16.56 -21.76
C GLN A 234 -11.18 -16.93 -20.28
N LYS A 235 -10.42 -17.99 -20.00
CA LYS A 235 -10.01 -18.33 -18.62
C LYS A 235 -9.25 -17.19 -17.95
N VAL A 236 -8.30 -16.56 -18.65
CA VAL A 236 -7.60 -15.36 -18.16
C VAL A 236 -8.59 -14.22 -17.91
N LEU A 237 -9.50 -13.95 -18.84
CA LEU A 237 -10.50 -12.89 -18.70
C LEU A 237 -11.44 -13.11 -17.50
N PHE A 238 -11.82 -14.35 -17.17
CA PHE A 238 -12.63 -14.60 -15.98
C PHE A 238 -11.95 -14.17 -14.68
N THR A 239 -10.62 -14.19 -14.62
CA THR A 239 -9.89 -13.73 -13.42
C THR A 239 -10.08 -12.25 -13.13
N PHE A 240 -10.46 -11.42 -14.12
CA PHE A 240 -10.81 -10.00 -13.90
C PHE A 240 -12.00 -9.78 -12.99
N ILE A 241 -12.91 -10.77 -12.91
CA ILE A 241 -14.11 -10.66 -12.08
C ILE A 241 -13.73 -10.44 -10.62
N ALA A 242 -12.60 -11.00 -10.15
CA ALA A 242 -12.14 -10.82 -8.79
C ALA A 242 -11.89 -9.35 -8.42
N PRO A 243 -10.90 -8.64 -9.01
CA PRO A 243 -10.60 -7.26 -8.63
C PRO A 243 -11.64 -6.23 -9.09
N THR A 244 -12.61 -6.62 -9.92
CA THR A 244 -13.70 -5.73 -10.36
C THR A 244 -14.98 -6.00 -9.56
N CYS A 245 -15.83 -6.88 -10.07
CA CYS A 245 -17.13 -7.22 -9.49
C CYS A 245 -16.99 -7.78 -8.07
N GLY A 246 -16.03 -8.68 -7.84
CA GLY A 246 -15.75 -9.25 -6.53
C GLY A 246 -15.40 -8.18 -5.49
N TYR A 247 -14.52 -7.24 -5.85
CA TYR A 247 -14.14 -6.14 -4.96
C TYR A 247 -15.35 -5.29 -4.59
N VAL A 248 -16.15 -4.88 -5.58
CA VAL A 248 -17.35 -4.07 -5.36
C VAL A 248 -18.39 -4.80 -4.50
N ILE A 249 -18.63 -6.10 -4.75
CA ILE A 249 -19.55 -6.90 -3.93
C ILE A 249 -19.07 -6.96 -2.49
N ALA A 250 -17.77 -7.16 -2.25
CA ALA A 250 -17.20 -7.19 -0.92
C ALA A 250 -17.46 -5.87 -0.16
N VAL A 251 -17.28 -4.73 -0.83
CA VAL A 251 -17.63 -3.41 -0.27
C VAL A 251 -19.12 -3.32 0.03
N MET A 252 -20.00 -3.76 -0.88
CA MET A 252 -21.46 -3.70 -0.71
C MET A 252 -21.99 -4.53 0.46
N ILE A 253 -21.38 -5.70 0.73
CA ILE A 253 -21.74 -6.54 1.87
C ILE A 253 -21.04 -6.12 3.18
N GLY A 254 -20.24 -5.05 3.14
CA GLY A 254 -19.58 -4.50 4.33
C GLY A 254 -18.45 -5.37 4.89
N VAL A 255 -17.73 -6.10 4.03
CA VAL A 255 -16.55 -6.89 4.42
C VAL A 255 -15.27 -6.30 3.82
N SER A 256 -14.10 -6.75 4.28
CA SER A 256 -12.83 -6.25 3.77
C SER A 256 -12.59 -6.68 2.32
N ALA A 257 -12.80 -5.76 1.37
CA ALA A 257 -12.58 -6.01 -0.06
C ALA A 257 -11.11 -6.36 -0.38
N PRO A 258 -10.09 -5.63 0.11
CA PRO A 258 -8.70 -6.03 -0.07
C PRO A 258 -8.41 -7.46 0.39
N LEU A 259 -8.86 -7.82 1.60
CA LEU A 259 -8.60 -9.14 2.15
C LEU A 259 -9.34 -10.24 1.38
N ALA A 260 -10.55 -9.96 0.91
CA ALA A 260 -11.29 -10.85 0.03
C ALA A 260 -10.54 -11.12 -1.27
N ILE A 261 -10.00 -10.09 -1.91
CA ILE A 261 -9.26 -10.25 -3.17
C ILE A 261 -7.94 -10.98 -2.97
N VAL A 262 -7.22 -10.71 -1.88
CA VAL A 262 -6.00 -11.46 -1.52
C VAL A 262 -6.32 -12.94 -1.30
N CYS A 263 -7.34 -13.25 -0.50
CA CYS A 263 -7.73 -14.65 -0.26
C CYS A 263 -8.20 -15.34 -1.55
N CYS A 264 -8.94 -14.61 -2.39
CA CYS A 264 -9.39 -15.09 -3.69
C CYS A 264 -8.20 -15.41 -4.61
N GLY A 265 -7.26 -14.49 -4.76
CA GLY A 265 -6.08 -14.63 -5.63
C GLY A 265 -5.17 -15.79 -5.20
N ILE A 266 -4.87 -15.90 -3.90
CA ILE A 266 -4.06 -16.99 -3.34
C ILE A 266 -4.74 -18.35 -3.58
N SER A 267 -6.04 -18.44 -3.26
CA SER A 267 -6.82 -19.68 -3.43
C SER A 267 -6.92 -20.09 -4.91
N LEU A 268 -7.24 -19.15 -5.79
CA LEU A 268 -7.33 -19.38 -7.23
C LEU A 268 -5.98 -19.79 -7.82
N GLY A 269 -4.90 -19.13 -7.40
CA GLY A 269 -3.51 -19.39 -7.77
C GLY A 269 -3.05 -20.82 -7.47
N ALA A 270 -3.57 -21.44 -6.41
CA ALA A 270 -3.22 -22.81 -6.06
C ALA A 270 -4.18 -23.85 -6.60
N LEU A 271 -5.49 -23.59 -6.56
CA LEU A 271 -6.51 -24.59 -6.89
C LEU A 271 -6.81 -24.65 -8.38
N THR A 272 -6.81 -23.51 -9.07
CA THR A 272 -7.32 -23.41 -10.45
C THR A 272 -6.19 -23.45 -11.47
N THR A 273 -5.09 -22.75 -11.20
CA THR A 273 -4.01 -22.52 -12.18
C THR A 273 -3.26 -23.80 -12.55
N HIS A 274 -3.17 -24.76 -11.64
CA HIS A 274 -2.55 -26.06 -11.90
C HIS A 274 -3.49 -27.08 -12.54
N VAL A 275 -4.81 -26.90 -12.38
CA VAL A 275 -5.82 -27.87 -12.81
C VAL A 275 -6.38 -27.52 -14.20
N HIS A 276 -6.69 -26.24 -14.42
CA HIS A 276 -7.47 -25.80 -15.57
C HIS A 276 -6.67 -24.99 -16.60
N PHE A 277 -5.42 -24.62 -16.32
CA PHE A 277 -4.55 -23.96 -17.29
C PHE A 277 -3.42 -24.91 -17.71
N ASP A 278 -3.23 -25.05 -19.02
CA ASP A 278 -2.07 -25.73 -19.57
C ASP A 278 -0.78 -24.90 -19.38
N THR A 279 0.35 -25.39 -19.89
CA THR A 279 1.64 -24.71 -19.66
C THR A 279 1.68 -23.31 -20.30
N GLU A 280 1.15 -23.16 -21.50
CA GLU A 280 1.09 -21.88 -22.21
C GLU A 280 0.06 -20.93 -21.58
N GLY A 281 -1.10 -21.44 -21.17
CA GLY A 281 -2.14 -20.72 -20.44
C GLY A 281 -1.64 -20.15 -19.12
N ARG A 282 -0.84 -20.92 -18.36
CA ARG A 282 -0.20 -20.42 -17.13
C ARG A 282 0.79 -19.30 -17.41
N ILE A 283 1.59 -19.39 -18.48
CA ILE A 283 2.52 -18.32 -18.88
C ILE A 283 1.73 -17.08 -19.30
N ARG A 284 0.64 -17.27 -20.07
CA ARG A 284 -0.25 -16.18 -20.51
C ARG A 284 -0.88 -15.47 -19.33
N LEU A 285 -1.45 -16.20 -18.37
CA LEU A 285 -2.04 -15.64 -17.16
C LEU A 285 -1.02 -14.81 -16.36
N LYS A 286 0.19 -15.35 -16.15
CA LYS A 286 1.25 -14.64 -15.43
C LYS A 286 1.68 -13.37 -16.14
N ARG A 287 1.94 -13.43 -17.44
CA ARG A 287 2.33 -12.26 -18.25
C ARG A 287 1.21 -11.21 -18.27
N PHE A 288 -0.03 -11.68 -18.36
CA PHE A 288 -1.20 -10.81 -18.34
C PHE A 288 -1.27 -9.99 -17.05
N TRP A 289 -1.25 -10.66 -15.90
CA TRP A 289 -1.30 -9.98 -14.60
C TRP A 289 -0.06 -9.15 -14.30
N PHE A 290 1.11 -9.60 -14.75
CA PHE A 290 2.34 -8.81 -14.67
C PHE A 290 2.22 -7.46 -15.40
N LEU A 291 1.67 -7.44 -16.61
CA LEU A 291 1.48 -6.19 -17.37
C LEU A 291 0.45 -5.26 -16.71
N ILE A 292 -0.65 -5.83 -16.18
CA ILE A 292 -1.67 -5.07 -15.44
C ILE A 292 -1.07 -4.45 -14.17
N GLU A 293 -0.29 -5.22 -13.42
CA GLU A 293 0.42 -4.78 -12.23
C GLU A 293 1.42 -3.66 -12.57
N GLU A 294 2.26 -3.85 -13.59
CA GLU A 294 3.25 -2.84 -14.02
C GLU A 294 2.58 -1.53 -14.47
N TYR A 295 1.46 -1.62 -15.18
CA TYR A 295 0.67 -0.46 -15.58
C TYR A 295 0.10 0.30 -14.37
N PHE A 296 -0.60 -0.40 -13.46
CA PHE A 296 -1.23 0.23 -12.31
C PHE A 296 -0.21 0.75 -11.30
N ASN A 297 0.93 0.10 -11.14
CA ASN A 297 2.03 0.60 -10.33
C ASN A 297 2.61 1.88 -10.91
N SER A 298 2.88 1.91 -12.23
CA SER A 298 3.34 3.14 -12.89
C SER A 298 2.37 4.31 -12.66
N LEU A 299 1.07 4.04 -12.72
CA LEU A 299 0.02 5.02 -12.46
C LEU A 299 0.01 5.45 -10.97
N LEU A 300 0.07 4.50 -10.03
CA LEU A 300 0.11 4.75 -8.60
C LEU A 300 1.32 5.61 -8.20
N PHE A 301 2.52 5.28 -8.68
CA PHE A 301 3.74 6.02 -8.35
C PHE A 301 3.83 7.39 -9.03
N LEU A 302 3.23 7.54 -10.22
CA LEU A 302 3.02 8.85 -10.82
C LEU A 302 2.10 9.70 -9.93
N LEU A 303 0.95 9.16 -9.53
CA LEU A 303 -0.02 9.86 -8.68
C LEU A 303 0.62 10.29 -7.35
N ILE A 304 1.40 9.42 -6.69
CA ILE A 304 2.13 9.77 -5.47
C ILE A 304 3.03 11.00 -5.69
N GLY A 305 3.77 11.05 -6.80
CA GLY A 305 4.61 12.20 -7.11
C GLY A 305 3.82 13.48 -7.43
N LEU A 306 2.62 13.35 -7.99
CA LEU A 306 1.71 14.46 -8.28
C LEU A 306 0.95 14.98 -7.05
N ILE A 307 0.77 14.17 -6.00
CA ILE A 307 0.11 14.58 -4.74
C ILE A 307 0.82 15.80 -4.11
N LEU A 308 2.12 16.00 -4.37
CA LEU A 308 2.84 17.20 -3.94
C LEU A 308 2.15 18.51 -4.35
N LEU A 309 1.43 18.52 -5.49
CA LEU A 309 0.69 19.69 -5.98
C LEU A 309 -0.57 20.00 -5.15
N LEU A 310 -1.06 19.04 -4.37
CA LEU A 310 -2.27 19.14 -3.55
C LEU A 310 -1.97 19.47 -2.09
N VAL A 311 -0.70 19.32 -1.68
CA VAL A 311 -0.28 19.55 -0.31
C VAL A 311 0.10 21.02 -0.15
N GLU A 312 -0.66 21.72 0.69
CA GLU A 312 -0.23 23.02 1.21
C GLU A 312 0.75 22.77 2.36
N PHE A 313 1.83 23.56 2.40
CA PHE A 313 2.88 23.40 3.40
C PHE A 313 2.90 24.63 4.30
N HIS A 314 2.37 24.50 5.51
CA HIS A 314 2.56 25.47 6.58
C HIS A 314 3.87 25.19 7.32
N TYR A 315 4.39 26.19 8.05
CA TYR A 315 5.66 26.05 8.76
C TYR A 315 5.63 24.92 9.81
N ALA A 316 4.50 24.71 10.49
CA ALA A 316 4.31 23.63 11.45
C ALA A 316 4.35 22.25 10.79
N ASP A 317 3.87 22.12 9.56
CA ASP A 317 3.78 20.85 8.85
C ASP A 317 5.15 20.26 8.53
N TRP A 318 6.15 21.12 8.28
CA TRP A 318 7.54 20.69 8.07
C TRP A 318 8.10 19.93 9.28
N GLN A 319 7.78 20.37 10.49
CA GLN A 319 8.27 19.73 11.72
C GLN A 319 7.68 18.33 11.86
N PHE A 320 6.37 18.19 11.67
CA PHE A 320 5.69 16.90 11.74
C PHE A 320 6.08 15.97 10.59
N MET A 321 6.31 16.49 9.39
CA MET A 321 6.80 15.72 8.24
C MET A 321 8.14 15.04 8.55
N PHE A 322 9.12 15.81 9.04
CA PHE A 322 10.43 15.27 9.37
C PHE A 322 10.41 14.39 10.62
N LEU A 323 9.53 14.67 11.59
CA LEU A 323 9.36 13.85 12.78
C LEU A 323 8.71 12.50 12.47
N ALA A 324 7.76 12.45 11.53
CA ALA A 324 7.06 11.22 11.17
C ALA A 324 8.02 10.12 10.68
N ILE A 325 9.08 10.49 9.96
CA ILE A 325 10.08 9.55 9.42
C ILE A 325 10.75 8.70 10.54
N PRO A 326 11.50 9.26 11.50
CA PRO A 326 12.12 8.48 12.56
C PRO A 326 11.09 7.77 13.43
N LEU A 327 9.91 8.36 13.67
CA LEU A 327 8.84 7.71 14.43
C LEU A 327 8.40 6.40 13.78
N VAL A 328 8.11 6.42 12.47
CA VAL A 328 7.67 5.25 11.73
C VAL A 328 8.81 4.22 11.60
N LEU A 329 10.06 4.65 11.47
CA LEU A 329 11.21 3.75 11.44
C LEU A 329 11.44 3.04 12.79
N ILE A 330 11.31 3.77 13.90
CA ILE A 330 11.38 3.19 15.25
C ILE A 330 10.25 2.18 15.44
N ALA A 331 9.02 2.57 15.09
CA ALA A 331 7.87 1.69 15.20
C ALA A 331 8.04 0.41 14.37
N ARG A 332 8.50 0.51 13.13
CA ARG A 332 8.79 -0.65 12.26
C ARG A 332 9.89 -1.53 12.83
N THR A 333 10.95 -0.93 13.36
CA THR A 333 12.05 -1.68 13.98
C THR A 333 11.52 -2.51 15.15
N LEU A 334 10.79 -1.87 16.06
CA LEU A 334 10.21 -2.57 17.22
C LEU A 334 9.17 -3.61 16.80
N SER A 335 8.32 -3.29 15.84
CA SER A 335 7.24 -4.19 15.40
C SER A 335 7.75 -5.45 14.71
N VAL A 336 8.90 -5.40 14.03
CA VAL A 336 9.52 -6.56 13.39
C VAL A 336 10.44 -7.33 14.34
N VAL A 337 11.26 -6.63 15.13
CA VAL A 337 12.21 -7.25 16.08
C VAL A 337 11.47 -8.10 17.10
N LEU A 338 10.36 -7.61 17.65
CA LEU A 338 9.61 -8.29 18.71
C LEU A 338 9.12 -9.70 18.28
N PRO A 339 8.40 -9.88 17.15
CA PRO A 339 8.09 -11.20 16.59
C PRO A 339 9.33 -12.04 16.26
N TYR A 340 10.37 -11.43 15.68
CA TYR A 340 11.58 -12.15 15.28
C TYR A 340 12.33 -12.78 16.45
N GLN A 341 12.34 -12.13 17.61
CA GLN A 341 12.89 -12.71 18.83
C GLN A 341 12.17 -14.01 19.23
N CYS A 342 10.85 -14.07 19.02
CA CYS A 342 10.08 -15.28 19.24
C CYS A 342 10.36 -16.34 18.15
N PHE A 343 10.41 -15.95 16.88
CA PHE A 343 10.65 -16.87 15.76
C PHE A 343 11.99 -17.58 15.86
N ARG A 344 13.05 -16.85 16.26
CA ARG A 344 14.41 -17.39 16.43
C ARG A 344 14.50 -18.53 17.45
N ARG A 345 13.49 -18.71 18.31
CA ARG A 345 13.41 -19.86 19.24
C ARG A 345 13.00 -21.15 18.55
N PHE A 346 12.34 -21.06 17.39
CA PHE A 346 11.76 -22.20 16.69
C PHE A 346 12.43 -22.50 15.34
N ARG A 347 13.10 -21.51 14.73
CA ARG A 347 13.80 -21.66 13.45
C ARG A 347 15.00 -20.72 13.35
N SER A 348 16.04 -21.16 12.64
CA SER A 348 17.17 -20.32 12.22
C SER A 348 16.82 -19.58 10.92
N TYR A 349 17.05 -18.27 10.88
CA TYR A 349 16.80 -17.44 9.71
C TYR A 349 18.10 -16.81 9.20
N ASN A 350 18.09 -16.35 7.95
CA ASN A 350 19.17 -15.53 7.42
C ASN A 350 19.37 -14.28 8.32
N PRO A 351 20.62 -13.96 8.75
CA PRO A 351 20.90 -12.81 9.62
C PRO A 351 20.45 -11.45 9.08
N PHE A 352 20.26 -11.34 7.77
CA PHE A 352 19.79 -10.13 7.09
C PHE A 352 18.28 -10.10 6.85
N ALA A 353 17.54 -11.19 7.07
CA ALA A 353 16.10 -11.25 6.83
C ALA A 353 15.34 -10.16 7.62
N GLU A 354 15.61 -10.06 8.92
CA GLU A 354 15.04 -9.03 9.80
C GLU A 354 15.39 -7.61 9.34
N LYS A 355 16.66 -7.38 8.97
CA LYS A 355 17.12 -6.07 8.49
C LYS A 355 16.46 -5.67 7.17
N ILE A 356 16.25 -6.64 6.28
CA ILE A 356 15.56 -6.44 5.00
C ILE A 356 14.07 -6.19 5.23
N LEU A 357 13.41 -6.86 6.18
CA LEU A 357 12.02 -6.58 6.53
C LEU A 357 11.82 -5.19 7.17
N ILE A 358 12.78 -4.74 7.98
CA ILE A 358 12.74 -3.40 8.59
C ILE A 358 13.00 -2.32 7.53
N TRP A 359 14.11 -2.44 6.79
CA TRP A 359 14.53 -1.40 5.85
C TRP A 359 13.78 -1.45 4.53
N GLY A 360 13.36 -2.64 4.10
CA GLY A 360 12.58 -2.89 2.89
C GLY A 360 11.07 -2.84 3.09
N GLY A 361 10.57 -2.54 4.29
CA GLY A 361 9.15 -2.22 4.49
C GLY A 361 8.85 -0.82 3.95
N LEU A 362 8.82 -0.64 2.63
CA LEU A 362 8.54 0.65 2.00
C LEU A 362 7.08 1.04 2.19
N ARG A 363 6.75 2.33 2.14
CA ARG A 363 5.38 2.81 2.33
C ARG A 363 4.86 3.26 0.97
N GLY A 364 3.67 2.79 0.61
CA GLY A 364 3.08 3.02 -0.71
C GLY A 364 2.02 4.11 -0.75
N GLY A 365 1.38 4.23 -1.91
CA GLY A 365 0.31 5.22 -2.17
C GLY A 365 -0.97 4.97 -1.36
N LEU A 366 -1.16 3.76 -0.83
CA LEU A 366 -2.32 3.41 0.00
C LEU A 366 -2.38 4.27 1.28
N ALA A 367 -1.24 4.55 1.92
CA ALA A 367 -1.17 5.41 3.10
C ALA A 367 -1.67 6.83 2.80
N LEU A 368 -1.28 7.38 1.64
CA LEU A 368 -1.73 8.69 1.17
C LEU A 368 -3.22 8.70 0.84
N ALA A 369 -3.72 7.66 0.17
CA ALA A 369 -5.15 7.51 -0.13
C ALA A 369 -6.01 7.51 1.14
N MET A 370 -5.56 6.79 2.18
CA MET A 370 -6.20 6.76 3.48
C MET A 370 -6.14 8.13 4.17
N ALA A 371 -4.98 8.81 4.16
CA ALA A 371 -4.87 10.16 4.73
C ALA A 371 -5.82 11.17 4.06
N MET A 372 -6.00 11.09 2.74
CA MET A 372 -6.95 11.94 2.00
C MET A 372 -8.41 11.65 2.34
N SER A 373 -8.73 10.44 2.78
CA SER A 373 -10.09 10.04 3.15
C SER A 373 -10.55 10.59 4.50
N VAL A 374 -9.63 11.15 5.29
CA VAL A 374 -9.96 11.79 6.55
C VAL A 374 -10.82 13.04 6.26
N PRO A 375 -11.94 13.26 6.98
CA PRO A 375 -12.77 14.43 6.77
C PRO A 375 -11.99 15.73 6.98
N SER A 376 -12.16 16.70 6.08
CA SER A 376 -11.63 18.06 6.23
C SER A 376 -12.48 18.89 7.20
N GLY A 377 -11.90 19.96 7.74
CA GLY A 377 -12.58 20.92 8.61
C GLY A 377 -12.43 20.63 10.10
N ILE A 378 -11.60 19.65 10.48
CA ILE A 378 -11.26 19.37 11.88
C ILE A 378 -10.01 20.17 12.23
N ILE A 379 -10.23 21.40 12.70
CA ILE A 379 -9.16 22.33 13.05
C ILE A 379 -8.53 21.92 14.39
N LEU A 380 -7.25 21.56 14.37
CA LEU A 380 -6.49 21.15 15.54
C LEU A 380 -5.92 22.34 16.32
N VAL A 381 -5.51 23.39 15.60
CA VAL A 381 -4.97 24.63 16.17
C VAL A 381 -5.65 25.81 15.50
N ALA A 382 -6.61 26.43 16.20
CA ALA A 382 -7.42 27.53 15.66
C ALA A 382 -6.59 28.75 15.23
N GLU A 383 -5.47 29.02 15.92
CA GLU A 383 -4.58 30.16 15.62
C GLU A 383 -3.75 29.97 14.34
N GLN A 384 -3.52 28.72 13.92
CA GLN A 384 -2.68 28.36 12.77
C GLN A 384 -3.48 27.73 11.63
N ASN A 385 -4.79 27.56 11.80
CA ASN A 385 -5.72 26.93 10.85
C ASN A 385 -5.27 25.54 10.34
N ILE A 386 -4.60 24.76 11.20
CA ILE A 386 -4.10 23.42 10.84
C ILE A 386 -5.25 22.42 10.86
N ASP A 387 -5.57 21.85 9.70
CA ASP A 387 -6.53 20.75 9.53
C ASP A 387 -5.86 19.41 9.85
N LEU A 388 -6.56 18.53 10.57
CA LEU A 388 -6.12 17.16 10.80
C LEU A 388 -5.80 16.43 9.49
N ARG A 389 -6.65 16.55 8.47
CA ARG A 389 -6.44 15.88 7.18
C ARG A 389 -5.12 16.31 6.55
N GLU A 390 -4.87 17.61 6.51
CA GLU A 390 -3.64 18.19 5.95
C GLU A 390 -2.41 17.71 6.70
N LEU A 391 -2.43 17.76 8.03
CA LEU A 391 -1.33 17.28 8.86
C LEU A 391 -1.02 15.80 8.58
N LEU A 392 -2.04 14.93 8.55
CA LEU A 392 -1.84 13.51 8.29
C LEU A 392 -1.35 13.25 6.86
N MET A 393 -1.81 14.03 5.87
CA MET A 393 -1.33 13.95 4.49
C MET A 393 0.15 14.33 4.39
N VAL A 394 0.56 15.46 4.99
CA VAL A 394 1.95 15.92 4.96
C VAL A 394 2.88 14.92 5.63
N MET A 395 2.50 14.41 6.82
CA MET A 395 3.27 13.38 7.52
C MET A 395 3.41 12.10 6.68
N SER A 396 2.31 11.64 6.09
CA SER A 396 2.30 10.44 5.24
C SER A 396 3.17 10.64 4.00
N TYR A 397 3.09 11.82 3.38
CA TYR A 397 3.88 12.18 2.21
C TYR A 397 5.37 12.15 2.52
N GLY A 398 5.81 12.77 3.62
CA GLY A 398 7.21 12.72 4.05
C GLY A 398 7.73 11.30 4.24
N VAL A 399 6.94 10.44 4.91
CA VAL A 399 7.30 9.03 5.15
C VAL A 399 7.34 8.22 3.85
N VAL A 400 6.34 8.35 2.98
CA VAL A 400 6.27 7.66 1.69
C VAL A 400 7.44 8.07 0.81
N MET A 401 7.69 9.37 0.65
CA MET A 401 8.80 9.88 -0.16
C MET A 401 10.16 9.46 0.38
N PHE A 402 10.36 9.52 1.70
CA PHE A 402 11.59 9.02 2.33
C PHE A 402 11.76 7.52 2.05
N SER A 403 10.69 6.73 2.18
CA SER A 403 10.78 5.29 1.95
C SER A 403 11.15 4.98 0.50
N ILE A 404 10.47 5.55 -0.48
CA ILE A 404 10.74 5.27 -1.90
C ILE A 404 12.15 5.75 -2.29
N LEU A 405 12.50 6.99 -1.97
CA LEU A 405 13.75 7.61 -2.45
C LEU A 405 14.99 7.18 -1.66
N VAL A 406 14.87 7.01 -0.34
CA VAL A 406 16.01 6.68 0.52
C VAL A 406 16.05 5.18 0.79
N GLN A 407 15.00 4.59 1.35
CA GLN A 407 15.02 3.16 1.69
C GLN A 407 15.08 2.29 0.42
N GLY A 408 14.29 2.63 -0.61
CA GLY A 408 14.24 1.90 -1.89
C GLY A 408 15.58 1.91 -2.64
N THR A 409 16.33 3.02 -2.61
CA THR A 409 17.63 3.08 -3.30
C THR A 409 18.77 2.43 -2.50
N THR A 410 18.66 2.37 -1.17
CA THR A 410 19.71 1.86 -0.28
C THR A 410 19.55 0.39 0.12
N ILE A 411 18.37 -0.21 -0.07
CA ILE A 411 18.11 -1.63 0.27
C ILE A 411 18.97 -2.61 -0.54
N LYS A 412 19.40 -2.23 -1.75
CA LYS A 412 20.16 -3.07 -2.67
C LYS A 412 21.39 -3.72 -2.01
N GLY A 413 22.16 -2.92 -1.26
CA GLY A 413 23.37 -3.40 -0.59
C GLY A 413 23.09 -4.37 0.57
N LEU A 414 21.91 -4.29 1.22
CA LEU A 414 21.50 -5.26 2.23
C LEU A 414 21.13 -6.60 1.60
N ILE A 415 20.43 -6.56 0.46
CA ILE A 415 20.05 -7.77 -0.28
C ILE A 415 21.30 -8.49 -0.80
N GLU A 416 22.26 -7.77 -1.38
CA GLU A 416 23.53 -8.35 -1.84
C GLU A 416 24.29 -9.05 -0.69
N LYS A 417 24.35 -8.42 0.49
CA LYS A 417 24.96 -9.05 1.69
C LYS A 417 24.22 -10.30 2.15
N SER A 418 22.89 -10.34 2.04
CA SER A 418 22.12 -11.51 2.46
C SER A 418 22.45 -12.77 1.65
N LYS A 419 22.85 -12.60 0.38
CA LYS A 419 23.29 -13.67 -0.51
C LYS A 419 24.68 -14.21 -0.15
N ALA A 420 25.58 -13.34 0.30
CA ALA A 420 26.96 -13.72 0.62
C ALA A 420 27.11 -14.54 1.91
N VAL A 421 26.02 -14.70 2.68
CA VAL A 421 25.99 -15.48 3.93
C VAL A 421 25.44 -16.90 3.73
N GLN A 422 25.02 -17.25 2.50
CA GLN A 422 24.82 -18.65 2.08
C GLN A 422 26.16 -19.28 1.71
#